data_AF-A0A9X0EET9-F1
#
_entry.id   AF-A0A9X0EET9-F1
#
_cell.length_a   1.000
_cell.length_b   1.000
_cell.length_c   1.000
_cell.angle_alpha   90.00
_cell.angle_beta   90.00
_cell.angle_gamma   90.00
#
_symmetry.space_group_name_H-M   'P 1'
#
loop_
_entity.id
_entity.type
_entity.pdbx_description
1 polymer ?
#
loop_
_entity_poly.entity_id
_entity_poly.type
_entity_poly.pdbx_seq_one_letter_code
_entity_poly.pdbx_strand_id
1 'polypeptide(L)' 'MDYNDVAEVITTSSTSGANDLLGKGWTLLAVVSGNSGPDFVLGRHKDQPKLAGKRNSGELLGDADL' A
#
# COMPACT_ATOMS: atom_id res chain seq x y z
N MET A 1 1.10 13.36 -7.80
CA MET A 1 1.31 13.55 -6.35
C MET A 1 2.47 14.49 -6.21
N ASP A 2 2.26 15.66 -5.61
CA ASP A 2 3.39 16.48 -5.16
C ASP A 2 3.92 15.91 -3.84
N TYR A 3 5.22 16.02 -3.61
CA TYR A 3 5.83 15.50 -2.37
C TYR A 3 5.25 16.17 -1.10
N ASN A 4 4.70 17.39 -1.25
CA ASN A 4 4.04 18.16 -0.18
C ASN A 4 2.71 17.54 0.30
N ASP A 5 2.16 16.61 -0.46
CA ASP A 5 0.87 15.95 -0.21
C ASP A 5 1.00 14.69 0.65
N VAL A 6 2.23 14.22 0.89
CA VAL A 6 2.51 13.05 1.72
C VAL A 6 2.44 13.43 3.19
N ALA A 7 1.50 12.83 3.92
CA ALA A 7 1.33 13.03 5.36
C ALA A 7 2.37 12.26 6.16
N GLU A 8 2.64 11.05 5.71
CA GLU A 8 3.35 10.04 6.46
C GLU A 8 4.11 9.15 5.47
N VAL A 9 5.36 8.87 5.79
CA VAL A 9 6.22 7.94 5.07
C VAL A 9 6.71 6.90 6.05
N ILE A 10 6.60 5.62 5.67
CA ILE A 10 7.09 4.48 6.44
C ILE A 10 7.90 3.56 5.55
N THR A 11 8.71 2.72 6.18
CA THR A 11 9.56 1.75 5.49
C THR A 11 9.37 0.36 6.11
N THR A 12 9.37 -0.67 5.27
CA THR A 12 9.37 -2.08 5.70
C THR A 12 10.37 -2.85 4.84
N SER A 13 11.12 -3.76 5.46
CA SER A 13 12.12 -4.59 4.79
C SER A 13 11.57 -5.96 4.38
N SER A 14 10.24 -6.09 4.28
CA SER A 14 9.58 -7.36 3.96
C SER A 14 8.44 -7.17 2.96
N THR A 15 8.35 -8.09 2.00
CA THR A 15 7.25 -8.13 1.02
C THR A 15 5.89 -8.31 1.71
N SER A 16 5.83 -9.15 2.76
CA SER A 16 4.60 -9.35 3.54
C SER A 16 4.14 -8.07 4.24
N GLY A 17 5.06 -7.35 4.91
CA GLY A 17 4.75 -6.08 5.54
C GLY A 17 4.31 -5.02 4.51
N ALA A 18 4.94 -4.98 3.33
CA ALA A 18 4.54 -4.07 2.27
C ALA A 18 3.11 -4.35 1.78
N ASN A 19 2.77 -5.63 1.55
CA ASN A 19 1.42 -6.04 1.15
C ASN A 19 0.36 -5.71 2.20
N ASP A 20 0.66 -5.89 3.48
CA ASP A 20 -0.24 -5.52 4.58
C ASP A 20 -0.53 -4.01 4.60
N LEU A 21 0.48 -3.19 4.30
CA LEU A 21 0.34 -1.73 4.24
C LEU A 21 -0.45 -1.30 2.99
N LEU A 22 -0.19 -1.91 1.83
CA LEU A 22 -1.00 -1.70 0.63
C LEU A 22 -2.49 -2.00 0.90
N GLY A 23 -2.78 -3.10 1.59
CA GLY A 23 -4.14 -3.46 2.00
C GLY A 23 -4.79 -2.47 2.99
N LYS A 24 -4.00 -1.66 3.70
CA LYS A 24 -4.46 -0.59 4.60
C LYS A 24 -4.59 0.78 3.90
N GLY A 25 -4.40 0.81 2.57
CA GLY A 25 -4.50 2.02 1.76
C GLY A 25 -3.22 2.86 1.70
N TRP A 26 -2.07 2.29 2.03
CA TRP A 26 -0.79 2.93 1.76
C TRP A 26 -0.44 2.82 0.28
N THR A 27 0.36 3.76 -0.22
CA THR A 27 0.86 3.77 -1.59
C THR A 27 2.35 3.46 -1.60
N LEU A 28 2.78 2.49 -2.41
CA LEU A 28 4.21 2.24 -2.62
C LEU A 28 4.82 3.40 -3.41
N LEU A 29 5.84 4.05 -2.84
CA LEU A 29 6.55 5.16 -3.47
C LEU A 29 7.84 4.69 -4.14
N ALA A 30 8.60 3.83 -3.47
CA ALA A 30 9.88 3.34 -3.97
C ALA A 30 10.23 1.98 -3.36
N VAL A 31 11.05 1.24 -4.09
CA VAL A 31 11.78 0.07 -3.59
C VAL A 31 13.26 0.40 -3.67
N VAL A 32 13.97 0.32 -2.56
CA VAL A 32 15.38 0.66 -2.46
C VAL A 32 16.19 -0.54 -1.97
N SER A 33 17.49 -0.55 -2.26
CA SER A 33 18.38 -1.59 -1.73
C SER A 33 18.63 -1.32 -0.24
N GLY A 34 18.11 -2.18 0.63
CA GLY A 34 18.38 -2.20 2.06
C GLY A 34 19.55 -3.11 2.43
N ASN A 35 19.92 -3.13 3.70
CA ASN A 35 21.08 -3.89 4.21
C ASN A 35 20.91 -5.42 4.13
N SER A 36 19.68 -5.91 4.06
CA SER A 36 19.37 -7.35 4.10
C SER A 36 18.44 -7.79 2.98
N GLY A 37 18.23 -6.93 1.98
CA GLY A 37 17.24 -7.12 0.93
C GLY A 37 16.54 -5.80 0.56
N PRO A 38 15.47 -5.84 -0.24
CA PRO A 38 14.76 -4.64 -0.63
C PRO A 38 14.01 -4.03 0.56
N ASP A 39 14.11 -2.70 0.68
CA ASP A 39 13.25 -1.90 1.55
C ASP A 39 12.15 -1.24 0.72
N PHE A 40 10.92 -1.34 1.19
CA PHE A 40 9.73 -0.77 0.57
C PHE A 40 9.38 0.52 1.29
N VAL A 41 9.40 1.64 0.57
CA VAL A 41 9.03 2.96 1.08
C VAL A 41 7.58 3.23 0.69
N LEU A 42 6.72 3.39 1.68
CA LEU A 42 5.30 3.65 1.48
C LEU A 42 4.92 5.02 2.01
N GLY A 43 4.09 5.71 1.24
CA GLY A 43 3.53 7.01 1.57
C GLY A 43 2.04 6.95 1.72
N ARG A 44 1.50 7.90 2.46
CA ARG A 44 0.07 8.08 2.59
C ARG A 44 -0.31 9.55 2.48
N HIS A 45 -1.36 9.81 1.72
CA HIS A 45 -1.90 11.16 1.55
C HIS A 45 -2.63 11.63 2.81
N LYS A 46 -2.55 12.92 3.13
CA LYS A 46 -3.22 13.52 4.31
C LYS A 46 -4.74 13.31 4.26
N ASP A 47 -5.29 13.40 3.05
CA ASP A 47 -6.73 13.27 2.80
C ASP A 47 -7.17 11.86 2.41
N GLN A 48 -6.26 10.86 2.40
CA GLN A 48 -6.68 9.48 2.15
C GLN A 48 -7.37 8.92 3.39
N PRO A 49 -8.66 8.54 3.31
CA PRO A 49 -9.35 7.92 4.43
C PRO A 49 -8.64 6.63 4.83
N LYS A 50 -8.56 6.35 6.14
CA LYS A 50 -8.04 5.07 6.66
C LYS A 50 -8.97 4.00 6.12
N LEU A 51 -8.53 3.28 5.09
CA LEU A 51 -9.19 2.06 4.66
C LEU A 51 -9.09 1.11 5.85
N ALA A 52 -10.18 1.05 6.63
CA ALA A 52 -10.36 0.03 7.64
C ALA A 52 -10.34 -1.30 6.88
N GLY A 53 -9.23 -2.05 7.02
CA GLY A 53 -8.90 -3.18 6.16
C GLY A 53 -10.07 -4.16 6.03
N LYS A 54 -10.86 -4.01 4.96
CA LYS A 54 -11.65 -5.10 4.44
C LYS A 54 -10.72 -5.83 3.51
N ARG A 55 -10.23 -6.98 4.00
CA ARG A 55 -9.79 -8.06 3.11
C ARG A 55 -10.92 -8.24 2.09
N ASN A 56 -10.67 -7.93 0.82
CA ASN A 56 -11.47 -8.51 -0.25
C ASN A 56 -11.15 -10.00 -0.25
N SER A 57 -11.86 -10.77 0.59
CA SER A 57 -12.08 -12.18 0.31
C SER A 57 -12.81 -12.21 -1.03
N GLY A 58 -12.15 -12.81 -2.03
CA GLY A 58 -12.48 -12.67 -3.44
C GLY A 58 -13.97 -12.64 -3.76
N GLU A 59 -14.38 -11.58 -4.44
CA GLU A 59 -15.50 -11.60 -5.35
C GLU A 59 -14.98 -10.95 -6.62
N LEU A 60 -14.44 -11.79 -7.50
CA LEU A 60 -14.29 -11.43 -8.90
C LEU A 60 -15.70 -11.17 -9.39
N LEU A 61 -15.98 -9.94 -9.83
CA LEU A 61 -17.19 -9.60 -10.55
C LEU A 61 -17.28 -10.53 -11.78
N GLY A 62 -18.00 -11.63 -11.61
CA GLY A 62 -18.43 -12.50 -12.69
C GLY A 62 -19.80 -12.04 -13.13
N ASP A 63 -19.84 -10.97 -13.92
CA ASP A 63 -21.04 -10.60 -14.67
C ASP A 63 -20.84 -11.04 -16.12
N ALA A 64 -21.48 -12.15 -16.50
CA ALA A 64 -21.96 -12.39 -17.86
C ALA A 64 -22.94 -13.57 -17.86
N ASP A 65 -24.18 -13.30 -17.47
CA ASP A 65 -25.34 -14.08 -17.91
C ASP A 65 -26.44 -13.11 -18.36
N LEU A 66 -26.40 -12.75 -19.65
CA LEU A 66 -27.51 -12.27 -20.49
C LEU A 66 -27.17 -12.53 -21.97
#